data_AF-A0A6T7WTZ2-F1
#
_entry.id   AF-A0A6T7WTZ2-F1
#
_cell.length_a   1.000
_cell.length_b   1.000
_cell.length_c   1.000
_cell.angle_alpha   90.00
_cell.angle_beta   90.00
_cell.angle_gamma   90.00
#
_symmetry.space_group_name_H-M   'P 1'
#
loop_
_entity.id
_entity.type
_entity.pdbx_description
1 polymer ?
#
loop_
_entity_poly.entity_id
_entity_poly.type
_entity_poly.pdbx_seq_one_letter_code
_entity_poly.pdbx_strand_id
1 'polypeptide(L)'
;MAKRRSLSSAKFSARVVLWWKCFLHKDPRRQILQYFQPGDVRGPRGYLAARGLRPEGPPSSFFTVWRPTSIKALRMMIEGTACGKGLNVKGKSAKTGEVSGFVPLLQISEEAHKSLVGTSPKDGRVRVYFQTEALRAEVVRTLTPILEEMKAAALAGESALKAEKEGSVSHTDEERAVHLKGSFQAMTRPDMDMLDQYAECASGAWGIELPERLLWEGFVMRQDISHPPGWETGRPSEPAFMDLNLHAVRERGEPSTCIWQYDAGDPMNPRGLLIAYEEDEVKPVASDLDAFLIGSRGVDFEPLPDDQCELVRWLFKNIEGVLADPQPAGWTKRWLEVLKKEGAAGFHPELPKYGFGDPTSYDIMAKAVHRLGLSGAVRHGAECFNFYFPQELDEEFLVVWEGFPSVPWQYLSQSQLKEFLLMRVPDGYSFPLNPKWLLCDEGWWDVFTALQQSEAAKTALDAWFPGDLRERMAAVRAAYPRVFAPQQTASQPVENIEPDKAEWELSRFFALQRAKVKLRALHRMRQAADPSSRQPRPTQADEAEPEAPAAPEAPPDAATGSSPPATPEVPP
;
A
#
# COMPACT_ATOMS: atom_id res chain seq x y z
N MET A 1 -26.54 47.16 18.19
CA MET A 1 -27.55 46.23 18.75
C MET A 1 -28.11 45.35 17.64
N ALA A 2 -27.49 44.20 17.36
CA ALA A 2 -27.95 43.25 16.36
C ALA A 2 -28.53 42.02 17.06
N LYS A 3 -29.77 41.66 16.70
CA LYS A 3 -30.56 40.57 17.30
C LYS A 3 -29.90 39.22 17.08
N ARG A 4 -29.52 38.55 18.17
CA ARG A 4 -29.32 37.09 18.23
C ARG A 4 -30.63 36.40 17.85
N ARG A 5 -30.68 35.76 16.67
CA ARG A 5 -31.67 34.70 16.41
C ARG A 5 -31.14 33.43 17.05
N SER A 6 -31.69 33.06 18.21
CA SER A 6 -31.50 31.73 18.76
C SER A 6 -32.18 30.73 17.83
N LEU A 7 -31.43 29.78 17.28
CA LEU A 7 -32.00 28.61 16.62
C LEU A 7 -32.79 27.85 17.70
N SER A 8 -34.11 27.99 17.66
CA SER A 8 -35.03 27.25 18.52
C SER A 8 -34.85 25.76 18.26
N SER A 9 -34.74 24.96 19.33
CA SER A 9 -34.73 23.51 19.29
C SER A 9 -35.95 22.99 18.51
N ALA A 10 -35.75 22.54 17.27
CA ALA A 10 -36.77 21.77 16.58
C ALA A 10 -36.99 20.48 17.39
N LYS A 11 -38.20 20.31 17.93
CA LYS A 11 -38.60 19.08 18.63
C LYS A 11 -38.77 17.97 17.59
N PHE A 12 -37.70 17.25 17.29
CA PHE A 12 -37.78 16.03 16.50
C PHE A 12 -38.59 14.97 17.24
N SER A 13 -39.39 14.18 16.53
CA SER A 13 -40.13 13.07 17.14
C SER A 13 -39.16 12.02 17.69
N ALA A 14 -39.58 11.26 18.71
CA ALA A 14 -38.74 10.20 19.29
C ALA A 14 -38.25 9.18 18.24
N ARG A 15 -39.05 8.93 17.19
CA ARG A 15 -38.66 8.10 16.04
C ARG A 15 -37.56 8.73 15.21
N VAL A 16 -37.62 10.04 14.94
CA VAL A 16 -36.55 10.75 14.20
C VAL A 16 -35.28 10.80 15.03
N VAL A 17 -35.38 11.03 16.35
CA VAL A 17 -34.21 10.98 17.26
C VAL A 17 -33.60 9.59 17.30
N LEU A 18 -34.40 8.52 17.35
CA LEU A 18 -33.91 7.14 17.34
C LEU A 18 -33.24 6.78 16.01
N TRP A 19 -33.88 7.13 14.88
CA TRP A 19 -33.30 6.94 13.55
C TRP A 19 -31.98 7.69 13.39
N TRP A 20 -31.92 8.95 13.85
CA TRP A 20 -30.71 9.76 13.81
C TRP A 20 -29.60 9.20 14.70
N LYS A 21 -29.93 8.63 15.86
CA LYS A 21 -28.97 7.90 16.70
C LYS A 21 -28.45 6.64 16.02
N CYS A 22 -29.31 5.84 15.40
CA CYS A 22 -28.91 4.66 14.63
C CYS A 22 -27.99 5.03 13.45
N PHE A 23 -28.27 6.15 12.78
CA PHE A 23 -27.42 6.67 11.71
C PHE A 23 -26.05 7.13 12.23
N LEU A 24 -26.00 7.86 13.35
CA LEU A 24 -24.74 8.29 13.98
C LEU A 24 -23.89 7.11 14.47
N HIS A 25 -24.50 5.97 14.83
CA HIS A 25 -23.75 4.75 15.19
C HIS A 25 -23.08 4.06 14.01
N LYS A 26 -23.45 4.42 12.78
CA LYS A 26 -22.80 3.95 11.56
C LYS A 26 -21.67 4.87 11.07
N ASP A 27 -21.54 6.07 11.62
CA ASP A 27 -20.44 6.99 11.28
C ASP A 27 -19.10 6.42 11.74
N PRO A 28 -18.16 6.13 10.83
CA PRO A 28 -16.84 5.60 11.18
C PRO A 28 -16.12 6.41 12.25
N ARG A 29 -16.24 7.75 12.21
CA ARG A 29 -15.60 8.65 13.18
C ARG A 29 -16.17 8.46 14.58
N ARG A 30 -17.48 8.22 14.67
CA ARG A 30 -18.15 7.91 15.94
C ARG A 30 -17.77 6.53 16.43
N GLN A 31 -17.62 5.54 15.54
CA GLN A 31 -17.20 4.19 15.91
C GLN A 31 -15.76 4.18 16.42
N ILE A 32 -14.86 4.91 15.77
CA ILE A 32 -13.49 5.16 16.23
C ILE A 32 -13.51 5.79 17.62
N LEU A 33 -14.27 6.88 17.81
CA LEU A 33 -14.41 7.52 19.12
C LEU A 33 -14.88 6.55 20.19
N GLN A 34 -15.90 5.73 19.91
CA GLN A 34 -16.42 4.73 20.83
C GLN A 34 -15.40 3.65 21.17
N TYR A 35 -14.57 3.27 20.20
CA TYR A 35 -13.50 2.30 20.42
C TYR A 35 -12.40 2.87 21.33
N PHE A 36 -11.96 4.10 21.04
CA PHE A 36 -10.91 4.81 21.78
C PHE A 36 -11.42 5.57 23.02
N GLN A 37 -12.55 5.16 23.60
CA GLN A 37 -13.02 5.71 24.87
C GLN A 37 -12.06 5.39 26.02
N PRO A 38 -12.07 6.22 27.09
CA PRO A 38 -11.25 6.00 28.28
C PRO A 38 -11.33 4.55 28.78
N GLY A 39 -10.17 3.90 28.86
CA GLY A 39 -10.00 2.54 29.36
C GLY A 39 -9.11 2.53 30.59
N ASP A 40 -8.08 1.69 30.59
CA ASP A 40 -7.04 1.66 31.63
C ASP A 40 -5.63 1.52 31.03
N VAL A 41 -4.64 1.20 31.86
CA VAL A 41 -3.22 1.05 31.49
C VAL A 41 -2.96 0.05 30.37
N ARG A 42 -3.87 -0.89 30.14
CA ARG A 42 -3.76 -1.90 29.08
C ARG A 42 -4.29 -1.42 27.73
N GLY A 43 -4.98 -0.27 27.68
CA GLY A 43 -5.48 0.31 26.43
C GLY A 43 -6.91 0.87 26.51
N PRO A 44 -7.50 1.23 25.35
CA PRO A 44 -8.81 1.88 25.31
C PRO A 44 -9.95 0.91 25.65
N ARG A 45 -11.09 1.45 26.07
CA ARG A 45 -12.27 0.66 26.46
C ARG A 45 -12.70 -0.32 25.37
N GLY A 46 -12.65 0.10 24.11
CA GLY A 46 -13.05 -0.74 22.99
C GLY A 46 -12.15 -1.95 22.79
N TYR A 47 -10.85 -1.79 23.04
CA TYR A 47 -9.86 -2.85 23.02
C TYR A 47 -10.09 -3.85 24.18
N LEU A 48 -10.25 -3.33 25.41
CA LEU A 48 -10.53 -4.16 26.58
C LEU A 48 -11.79 -5.00 26.38
N ALA A 49 -12.87 -4.38 25.90
CA ALA A 49 -14.11 -5.07 25.61
C ALA A 49 -13.95 -6.18 24.55
N ALA A 50 -13.13 -5.96 23.52
CA ALA A 50 -12.83 -6.97 22.51
C ALA A 50 -12.04 -8.17 23.07
N ARG A 51 -11.36 -8.00 24.22
CA ARG A 51 -10.70 -9.06 24.98
C ARG A 51 -11.57 -9.65 26.10
N GLY A 52 -12.82 -9.23 26.22
CA GLY A 52 -13.71 -9.64 27.32
C GLY A 52 -13.34 -9.05 28.68
N LEU A 53 -12.52 -7.99 28.70
CA LEU A 53 -12.05 -7.32 29.90
C LEU A 53 -12.89 -6.08 30.22
N ARG A 54 -12.89 -5.69 31.49
CA ARG A 54 -13.45 -4.41 31.97
C ARG A 54 -12.31 -3.47 32.37
N PRO A 55 -12.48 -2.14 32.25
CA PRO A 55 -11.50 -1.19 32.76
C PRO A 55 -11.25 -1.38 34.26
N GLU A 56 -9.98 -1.47 34.64
CA GLU A 56 -9.52 -1.65 36.02
C GLU A 56 -8.31 -0.76 36.28
N GLY A 57 -8.30 -0.05 37.42
CA GLY A 57 -7.19 0.83 37.79
C GLY A 57 -7.32 2.26 37.23
N PRO A 58 -6.19 2.99 37.11
CA PRO A 58 -6.18 4.36 36.64
C PRO A 58 -6.73 4.48 35.21
N PRO A 59 -7.52 5.53 34.91
CA PRO A 59 -8.12 5.68 33.60
C PRO A 59 -7.09 6.11 32.56
N SER A 60 -7.13 5.48 31.38
CA SER A 60 -6.44 5.98 30.19
C SER A 60 -7.32 6.94 29.40
N SER A 61 -6.73 7.76 28.54
CA SER A 61 -7.46 8.67 27.63
C SER A 61 -6.74 8.77 26.29
N PHE A 62 -7.49 8.97 25.21
CA PHE A 62 -6.98 8.90 23.84
C PHE A 62 -7.43 10.06 22.97
N PHE A 63 -6.60 10.39 21.99
CA PHE A 63 -7.00 11.02 20.74
C PHE A 63 -6.43 10.20 19.58
N THR A 64 -7.06 10.30 18.41
CA THR A 64 -6.57 9.62 17.20
C THR A 64 -6.50 10.60 16.06
N VAL A 65 -5.51 10.42 15.19
CA VAL A 65 -5.27 11.26 14.03
C VAL A 65 -5.28 10.37 12.80
N TRP A 66 -6.02 10.78 11.77
CA TRP A 66 -6.25 10.03 10.54
C TRP A 66 -5.93 10.91 9.34
N ARG A 67 -5.47 10.30 8.25
CA ARG A 67 -5.40 10.97 6.95
C ARG A 67 -6.79 11.38 6.48
N PRO A 68 -6.93 12.37 5.59
CA PRO A 68 -8.23 12.88 5.19
C PRO A 68 -8.97 11.88 4.29
N THR A 69 -10.18 11.51 4.71
CA THR A 69 -11.11 10.70 3.90
C THR A 69 -12.23 11.58 3.36
N SER A 70 -12.60 11.39 2.08
CA SER A 70 -13.66 12.18 1.45
C SER A 70 -15.01 11.99 2.15
N ILE A 71 -15.82 13.05 2.20
CA ILE A 71 -17.19 13.00 2.76
C ILE A 71 -18.05 11.96 2.02
N LYS A 72 -17.82 11.76 0.72
CA LYS A 72 -18.58 10.78 -0.07
C LYS A 72 -18.24 9.34 0.35
N ALA A 73 -16.96 9.02 0.55
CA ALA A 73 -16.55 7.72 1.07
C ALA A 73 -17.09 7.45 2.48
N LEU A 74 -17.03 8.45 3.37
CA LEU A 74 -17.67 8.36 4.70
C LEU A 74 -19.17 8.08 4.60
N ARG A 75 -19.88 8.78 3.71
CA ARG A 75 -21.31 8.57 3.47
C ARG A 75 -21.59 7.15 2.97
N MET A 76 -20.80 6.64 2.04
CA MET A 76 -20.96 5.28 1.51
C MET A 76 -20.76 4.22 2.60
N MET A 77 -19.77 4.38 3.47
CA MET A 77 -19.56 3.49 4.62
C MET A 77 -20.71 3.56 5.63
N ILE A 78 -21.28 4.75 5.85
CA ILE A 78 -22.47 4.95 6.72
C ILE A 78 -23.71 4.27 6.15
N GLU A 79 -23.93 4.43 4.84
CA GLU A 79 -25.07 3.85 4.12
C GLU A 79 -24.90 2.34 3.92
N GLY A 80 -23.68 1.84 3.99
CA GLY A 80 -23.33 0.44 3.70
C GLY A 80 -23.29 0.13 2.22
N THR A 81 -23.21 1.16 1.35
CA THR A 81 -23.12 1.00 -0.11
C THR A 81 -21.71 0.72 -0.59
N ALA A 82 -20.70 0.98 0.25
CA ALA A 82 -19.31 0.57 0.05
C ALA A 82 -18.68 0.16 1.39
N CYS A 83 -17.54 -0.51 1.32
CA CYS A 83 -16.64 -0.69 2.45
C CYS A 83 -15.31 0.03 2.21
N GLY A 84 -14.56 0.35 3.26
CA GLY A 84 -13.21 0.92 3.07
C GLY A 84 -12.25 -0.10 2.44
N LYS A 85 -11.41 0.37 1.52
CA LYS A 85 -10.35 -0.40 0.88
C LYS A 85 -9.28 -0.81 1.89
N GLY A 86 -8.62 -1.94 1.67
CA GLY A 86 -7.47 -2.41 2.44
C GLY A 86 -6.16 -2.26 1.67
N LEU A 87 -5.06 -2.72 2.27
CA LEU A 87 -3.71 -2.58 1.72
C LEU A 87 -3.51 -3.28 0.36
N ASN A 88 -4.32 -4.28 0.02
CA ASN A 88 -4.26 -4.96 -1.27
C ASN A 88 -4.87 -4.16 -2.43
N VAL A 89 -5.59 -3.06 -2.18
CA VAL A 89 -6.17 -2.20 -3.23
C VAL A 89 -5.46 -0.86 -3.26
N LYS A 90 -4.61 -0.68 -4.28
CA LYS A 90 -3.79 0.53 -4.48
C LYS A 90 -4.39 1.50 -5.52
N GLY A 91 -5.49 1.14 -6.16
CA GLY A 91 -6.23 2.02 -7.06
C GLY A 91 -6.74 3.28 -6.38
N LYS A 92 -6.95 4.33 -7.17
CA LYS A 92 -7.44 5.62 -6.67
C LYS A 92 -8.95 5.72 -6.81
N SER A 93 -9.59 6.21 -5.76
CA SER A 93 -11.03 6.50 -5.79
C SER A 93 -11.32 7.66 -6.75
N ALA A 94 -12.42 7.56 -7.49
CA ALA A 94 -12.92 8.64 -8.32
C ALA A 94 -13.35 9.84 -7.45
N LYS A 95 -13.06 11.05 -7.91
CA LYS A 95 -13.40 12.31 -7.26
C LYS A 95 -14.77 12.82 -7.69
N THR A 96 -15.12 12.63 -8.97
CA THR A 96 -16.37 13.13 -9.60
C THR A 96 -17.12 12.02 -10.36
N GLY A 97 -18.28 12.37 -10.92
CA GLY A 97 -19.09 11.47 -11.74
C GLY A 97 -19.91 10.44 -10.96
N GLU A 98 -20.54 9.53 -11.71
CA GLU A 98 -21.41 8.47 -11.21
C GLU A 98 -20.70 7.58 -10.19
N VAL A 99 -19.43 7.24 -10.46
CA VAL A 99 -18.61 6.36 -9.62
C VAL A 99 -17.80 7.10 -8.55
N SER A 100 -18.01 8.41 -8.35
CA SER A 100 -17.27 9.18 -7.34
C SER A 100 -17.38 8.54 -5.96
N GLY A 101 -16.27 8.49 -5.22
CA GLY A 101 -16.16 7.82 -3.92
C GLY A 101 -15.71 6.36 -4.00
N PHE A 102 -16.03 5.64 -5.08
CA PHE A 102 -15.57 4.28 -5.32
C PHE A 102 -14.20 4.23 -5.99
N VAL A 103 -13.54 3.08 -5.92
CA VAL A 103 -12.35 2.76 -6.71
C VAL A 103 -12.78 2.09 -8.03
N PRO A 104 -12.80 2.80 -9.17
CA PRO A 104 -13.05 2.16 -10.45
C PRO A 104 -11.91 1.21 -10.80
N LEU A 105 -12.26 0.06 -11.40
CA LEU A 105 -11.28 -0.85 -12.00
C LEU A 105 -10.53 -0.12 -13.11
N LEU A 106 -11.27 0.53 -14.03
CA LEU A 106 -10.75 1.29 -15.15
C LEU A 106 -10.10 2.61 -14.66
N GLN A 107 -8.77 2.63 -14.65
CA GLN A 107 -7.96 3.82 -14.26
C GLN A 107 -7.34 4.53 -15.47
N ILE A 108 -7.70 4.10 -16.69
CA ILE A 108 -7.30 4.72 -17.95
C ILE A 108 -8.53 5.24 -18.69
N SER A 109 -8.42 6.44 -19.25
CA SER A 109 -9.48 7.08 -20.06
C SER A 109 -8.99 7.51 -21.43
N GLU A 110 -7.73 7.20 -21.76
CA GLU A 110 -7.09 7.50 -23.04
C GLU A 110 -6.86 6.19 -23.79
N GLU A 111 -7.39 6.06 -25.01
CA GLU A 111 -7.26 4.84 -25.83
C GLU A 111 -5.82 4.40 -26.02
N ALA A 112 -4.89 5.35 -26.19
CA ALA A 112 -3.46 5.07 -26.31
C ALA A 112 -2.88 4.35 -25.08
N HIS A 113 -3.43 4.62 -23.89
CA HIS A 113 -2.97 4.02 -22.63
C HIS A 113 -3.30 2.53 -22.52
N LYS A 114 -4.22 1.96 -23.32
CA LYS A 114 -4.45 0.51 -23.37
C LYS A 114 -3.16 -0.27 -23.65
N SER A 115 -2.27 0.29 -24.46
CA SER A 115 -0.98 -0.33 -24.82
C SER A 115 0.11 -0.21 -23.75
N LEU A 116 -0.11 0.62 -22.73
CA LEU A 116 0.84 0.88 -21.65
C LEU A 116 0.56 0.01 -20.41
N VAL A 117 -0.62 -0.59 -20.33
CA VAL A 117 -1.01 -1.54 -19.28
C VAL A 117 -0.32 -2.89 -19.56
N GLY A 118 0.16 -3.53 -18.50
CA GLY A 118 0.85 -4.80 -18.57
C GLY A 118 -0.02 -5.90 -19.18
N THR A 119 0.62 -6.83 -19.90
CA THR A 119 -0.09 -7.98 -20.48
C THR A 119 -0.61 -8.91 -19.38
N SER A 120 -1.92 -9.18 -19.38
CA SER A 120 -2.53 -10.15 -18.47
C SER A 120 -1.87 -11.54 -18.57
N PRO A 121 -1.60 -12.21 -17.44
CA PRO A 121 -0.96 -13.52 -17.44
C PRO A 121 -1.88 -14.61 -18.03
N LYS A 122 -1.30 -15.71 -18.53
CA LYS A 122 -2.06 -16.81 -19.18
C LYS A 122 -3.01 -17.53 -18.21
N ASP A 123 -2.64 -17.57 -16.94
CA ASP A 123 -3.36 -18.21 -15.83
C ASP A 123 -4.14 -17.22 -14.96
N GLY A 124 -4.09 -15.92 -15.28
CA GLY A 124 -4.85 -14.90 -14.57
C GLY A 124 -6.35 -15.13 -14.69
N ARG A 125 -7.04 -15.15 -13.54
CA ARG A 125 -8.49 -15.23 -13.45
C ARG A 125 -9.01 -14.15 -12.52
N VAL A 126 -10.20 -13.67 -12.83
CA VAL A 126 -10.89 -12.61 -12.09
C VAL A 126 -12.35 -12.99 -11.87
N ARG A 127 -12.94 -12.40 -10.83
CA ARG A 127 -14.36 -12.57 -10.50
C ARG A 127 -15.10 -11.27 -10.69
N VAL A 128 -16.21 -11.32 -11.43
CA VAL A 128 -17.06 -10.16 -11.71
C VAL A 128 -18.47 -10.46 -11.22
N TYR A 129 -19.03 -9.56 -10.41
CA TYR A 129 -20.37 -9.67 -9.85
C TYR A 129 -21.32 -8.63 -10.44
N PHE A 130 -22.57 -9.05 -10.62
CA PHE A 130 -23.65 -8.27 -11.20
C PHE A 130 -24.84 -8.23 -10.23
N GLN A 131 -25.64 -7.17 -10.36
CA GLN A 131 -26.83 -6.94 -9.53
C GLN A 131 -27.94 -7.96 -9.76
N THR A 132 -27.99 -8.60 -10.93
CA THR A 132 -29.02 -9.59 -11.28
C THR A 132 -28.45 -10.72 -12.13
N GLU A 133 -29.11 -11.88 -12.07
CA GLU A 133 -28.79 -13.02 -12.91
C GLU A 133 -28.89 -12.69 -14.41
N ALA A 134 -29.88 -11.86 -14.78
CA ALA A 134 -30.11 -11.46 -16.17
C ALA A 134 -28.95 -10.66 -16.75
N LEU A 135 -28.41 -9.69 -15.99
CA LEU A 135 -27.25 -8.90 -16.39
C LEU A 135 -26.02 -9.80 -16.55
N ARG A 136 -25.80 -10.72 -15.61
CA ARG A 136 -24.73 -11.72 -15.72
C ARG A 136 -24.87 -12.56 -16.99
N ALA A 137 -26.07 -13.10 -17.25
CA ALA A 137 -26.34 -13.94 -18.41
C ALA A 137 -26.10 -13.19 -19.73
N GLU A 138 -26.42 -11.89 -19.78
CA GLU A 138 -26.12 -11.03 -20.93
C GLU A 138 -24.61 -10.87 -21.18
N VAL A 139 -23.82 -10.67 -20.13
CA VAL A 139 -22.35 -10.63 -20.26
C VAL A 139 -21.81 -11.96 -20.76
N VAL A 140 -22.27 -13.08 -20.20
CA VAL A 140 -21.83 -14.43 -20.63
C VAL A 140 -22.14 -14.65 -22.11
N ARG A 141 -23.35 -14.29 -22.55
CA ARG A 141 -23.75 -14.37 -23.97
C ARG A 141 -22.85 -13.51 -24.87
N THR A 142 -22.41 -12.35 -24.40
CA THR A 142 -21.53 -11.43 -25.13
C THR A 142 -20.08 -11.91 -25.17
N LEU A 143 -19.56 -12.42 -24.05
CA LEU A 143 -18.16 -12.86 -23.94
C LEU A 143 -17.89 -14.23 -24.57
N THR A 144 -18.89 -15.12 -24.63
CA THR A 144 -18.74 -16.46 -25.23
C THR A 144 -18.17 -16.44 -26.66
N PRO A 145 -18.70 -15.68 -27.63
CA PRO A 145 -18.13 -15.63 -28.98
C PRO A 145 -16.71 -15.03 -28.99
N ILE A 146 -16.42 -14.06 -28.12
CA ILE A 146 -15.08 -13.45 -27.99
C ILE A 146 -14.08 -14.51 -27.49
N LEU A 147 -14.48 -15.31 -26.51
CA LEU A 147 -13.67 -16.39 -25.96
C LEU A 147 -13.33 -17.44 -27.03
N GLU A 148 -14.29 -17.86 -27.85
CA GLU A 148 -14.03 -18.81 -28.93
C GLU A 148 -13.11 -18.24 -30.02
N GLU A 149 -13.27 -16.96 -30.37
CA GLU A 149 -12.35 -16.25 -31.27
C GLU A 149 -10.92 -16.24 -30.73
N MET A 150 -10.76 -15.89 -29.44
CA MET A 150 -9.46 -15.85 -28.77
C MET A 150 -8.80 -17.24 -28.70
N LYS A 151 -9.57 -18.28 -28.41
CA LYS A 151 -9.07 -19.67 -28.40
C LYS A 151 -8.58 -20.09 -29.78
N ALA A 152 -9.34 -19.78 -30.83
CA ALA A 152 -8.96 -20.11 -32.21
C ALA A 152 -7.67 -19.37 -32.63
N ALA A 153 -7.58 -18.07 -32.34
CA ALA A 153 -6.39 -17.26 -32.64
C ALA A 153 -5.15 -17.70 -31.84
N ALA A 154 -5.33 -18.10 -30.57
CA ALA A 154 -4.27 -18.68 -29.76
C ALA A 154 -3.73 -19.99 -30.35
N LEU A 155 -4.63 -20.92 -30.69
CA LEU A 155 -4.25 -22.19 -31.30
C LEU A 155 -3.52 -21.99 -32.63
N ALA A 156 -4.04 -21.11 -33.49
CA ALA A 156 -3.43 -20.79 -34.77
C ALA A 156 -2.04 -20.16 -34.60
N GLY A 157 -1.90 -19.20 -33.69
CA GLY A 157 -0.63 -18.52 -33.40
C GLY A 157 0.42 -19.48 -32.83
N GLU A 158 0.06 -20.30 -31.85
CA GLU A 158 0.98 -21.28 -31.25
C GLU A 158 1.39 -22.37 -32.25
N SER A 159 0.46 -22.83 -33.11
CA SER A 159 0.76 -23.81 -34.15
C SER A 159 1.73 -23.26 -35.20
N ALA A 160 1.53 -22.02 -35.65
CA ALA A 160 2.41 -21.37 -36.63
C ALA A 160 3.82 -21.16 -36.06
N LEU A 161 3.94 -20.62 -34.83
CA LEU A 161 5.24 -20.43 -34.17
C LEU A 161 5.97 -21.76 -33.92
N LYS A 162 5.23 -22.83 -33.64
CA LYS A 162 5.81 -24.18 -33.49
C LYS A 162 6.33 -24.71 -34.84
N ALA A 163 5.53 -24.61 -35.91
CA ALA A 163 5.94 -25.05 -37.24
C ALA A 163 7.18 -24.29 -37.75
N GLU A 164 7.29 -23.00 -37.46
CA GLU A 164 8.48 -22.20 -37.76
C GLU A 164 9.71 -22.65 -36.98
N LYS A 165 9.55 -22.92 -35.67
CA LYS A 165 10.63 -23.43 -34.82
C LYS A 165 11.13 -24.82 -35.27
N GLU A 166 10.23 -25.63 -35.82
CA GLU A 166 10.52 -26.95 -36.39
C GLU A 166 11.09 -26.87 -37.82
N GLY A 167 11.23 -25.66 -38.39
CA GLY A 167 11.77 -25.44 -39.73
C GLY A 167 10.81 -25.85 -40.86
N SER A 168 9.53 -26.09 -40.54
CA SER A 168 8.52 -26.53 -41.51
C SER A 168 7.96 -25.38 -42.35
N VAL A 169 8.02 -24.14 -41.83
CA VAL A 169 7.56 -22.91 -42.50
C VAL A 169 8.51 -21.77 -42.14
N SER A 170 8.69 -20.80 -43.03
CA SER A 170 9.35 -19.53 -42.73
C SER A 170 8.32 -18.41 -42.83
N HIS A 171 8.16 -17.62 -41.78
CA HIS A 171 7.25 -16.47 -41.75
C HIS A 171 8.01 -15.16 -41.99
N THR A 172 7.34 -14.16 -42.58
CA THR A 172 7.82 -12.78 -42.54
C THR A 172 7.73 -12.22 -41.12
N ASP A 173 8.39 -11.08 -40.86
CA ASP A 173 8.29 -10.44 -39.54
C ASP A 173 6.87 -9.97 -39.23
N GLU A 174 6.09 -9.55 -40.24
CA GLU A 174 4.68 -9.20 -40.09
C GLU A 174 3.82 -10.42 -39.73
N GLU A 175 3.99 -11.54 -40.43
CA GLU A 175 3.30 -12.80 -40.14
C GLU A 175 3.64 -13.29 -38.73
N ARG A 176 4.93 -13.25 -38.37
CA ARG A 176 5.39 -13.61 -37.02
C ARG A 176 4.77 -12.70 -35.96
N ALA A 177 4.62 -11.39 -36.21
CA ALA A 177 3.96 -10.48 -35.29
C ALA A 177 2.47 -10.83 -35.10
N VAL A 178 1.77 -11.23 -36.16
CA VAL A 178 0.37 -11.70 -36.10
C VAL A 178 0.27 -13.00 -35.29
N HIS A 179 1.13 -13.99 -35.57
CA HIS A 179 1.15 -15.25 -34.82
C HIS A 179 1.51 -15.05 -33.35
N LEU A 180 2.45 -14.15 -33.06
CA LEU A 180 2.81 -13.79 -31.70
C LEU A 180 1.62 -13.13 -30.97
N LYS A 181 0.94 -12.18 -31.62
CA LYS A 181 -0.28 -11.56 -31.09
C LYS A 181 -1.37 -12.60 -30.80
N GLY A 182 -1.60 -13.54 -31.72
CA GLY A 182 -2.51 -14.67 -31.50
C GLY A 182 -2.10 -15.52 -30.31
N SER A 183 -0.83 -15.90 -30.21
CA SER A 183 -0.31 -16.70 -29.09
C SER A 183 -0.42 -15.99 -27.73
N PHE A 184 -0.43 -14.65 -27.72
CA PHE A 184 -0.70 -13.86 -26.52
C PHE A 184 -2.17 -13.88 -26.09
N GLN A 185 -3.07 -14.51 -26.83
CA GLN A 185 -4.45 -14.76 -26.40
C GLN A 185 -4.63 -16.12 -25.69
N ALA A 186 -3.60 -16.98 -25.68
CA ALA A 186 -3.67 -18.29 -25.03
C ALA A 186 -4.00 -18.16 -23.54
N MET A 187 -4.83 -19.06 -23.02
CA MET A 187 -5.27 -19.07 -21.63
C MET A 187 -5.13 -20.49 -21.08
N THR A 188 -4.66 -20.62 -19.84
CA THR A 188 -4.48 -21.93 -19.19
C THR A 188 -5.82 -22.62 -18.94
N ARG A 189 -6.86 -21.84 -18.56
CA ARG A 189 -8.21 -22.32 -18.29
C ARG A 189 -9.22 -21.39 -18.99
N PRO A 190 -9.64 -21.69 -20.24
CA PRO A 190 -10.47 -20.80 -21.06
C PRO A 190 -11.97 -21.06 -20.85
N ASP A 191 -12.43 -21.02 -19.62
CA ASP A 191 -13.81 -21.30 -19.18
C ASP A 191 -14.37 -20.16 -18.32
N MET A 192 -15.69 -20.01 -18.32
CA MET A 192 -16.42 -19.08 -17.45
C MET A 192 -17.24 -19.88 -16.44
N ASP A 193 -16.96 -19.69 -15.16
CA ASP A 193 -17.63 -20.40 -14.07
C ASP A 193 -18.69 -19.50 -13.44
N MET A 194 -19.93 -19.98 -13.31
CA MET A 194 -20.99 -19.22 -12.64
C MET A 194 -20.80 -19.29 -11.12
N LEU A 195 -20.90 -18.15 -10.45
CA LEU A 195 -20.74 -18.03 -9.00
C LEU A 195 -22.04 -17.50 -8.38
N ASP A 196 -22.77 -18.36 -7.68
CA ASP A 196 -24.05 -18.02 -7.04
C ASP A 196 -23.95 -17.92 -5.50
N GLN A 197 -22.74 -18.02 -4.94
CA GLN A 197 -22.52 -18.04 -3.48
C GLN A 197 -23.03 -16.79 -2.75
N TYR A 198 -23.24 -15.68 -3.47
CA TYR A 198 -23.75 -14.41 -2.95
C TYR A 198 -25.12 -14.03 -3.53
N ALA A 199 -25.78 -14.91 -4.29
CA ALA A 199 -27.06 -14.63 -4.93
C ALA A 199 -28.19 -14.44 -3.90
N GLU A 200 -28.13 -15.15 -2.77
CA GLU A 200 -29.13 -15.11 -1.70
C GLU A 200 -28.75 -14.20 -0.52
N CYS A 201 -27.57 -13.58 -0.53
CA CYS A 201 -27.16 -12.66 0.54
C CYS A 201 -27.77 -11.27 0.38
N ALA A 202 -27.52 -10.37 1.34
CA ALA A 202 -28.10 -9.02 1.32
C ALA A 202 -27.73 -8.20 0.07
N SER A 203 -26.56 -8.46 -0.55
CA SER A 203 -26.16 -7.81 -1.79
C SER A 203 -26.82 -8.40 -3.04
N GLY A 204 -27.38 -9.62 -2.99
CA GLY A 204 -28.01 -10.28 -4.13
C GLY A 204 -27.10 -10.42 -5.35
N ALA A 205 -25.84 -10.77 -5.14
CA ALA A 205 -24.78 -10.65 -6.14
C ALA A 205 -24.61 -11.93 -6.97
N TRP A 206 -24.69 -11.79 -8.29
CA TRP A 206 -24.56 -12.88 -9.27
C TRP A 206 -23.20 -12.81 -9.95
N GLY A 207 -22.32 -13.78 -9.73
CA GLY A 207 -20.94 -13.72 -10.17
C GLY A 207 -20.59 -14.61 -11.35
N ILE A 208 -19.49 -14.28 -12.02
CA ILE A 208 -18.75 -15.14 -12.94
C ILE A 208 -17.26 -15.08 -12.62
N GLU A 209 -16.58 -16.24 -12.63
CA GLU A 209 -15.12 -16.31 -12.70
C GLU A 209 -14.72 -16.51 -14.16
N LEU A 210 -13.84 -15.66 -14.71
CA LEU A 210 -13.38 -15.75 -16.09
C LEU A 210 -11.88 -15.45 -16.22
N PRO A 211 -11.26 -15.80 -17.35
CA PRO A 211 -9.87 -15.41 -17.62
C PRO A 211 -9.72 -13.89 -17.66
N GLU A 212 -8.67 -13.36 -17.02
CA GLU A 212 -8.37 -11.92 -17.02
C GLU A 212 -8.16 -11.39 -18.45
N ARG A 213 -7.59 -12.20 -19.34
CA ARG A 213 -7.43 -11.88 -20.76
C ARG A 213 -8.76 -11.67 -21.47
N LEU A 214 -9.78 -12.48 -21.14
CA LEU A 214 -11.13 -12.34 -21.70
C LEU A 214 -11.82 -11.09 -21.15
N LEU A 215 -11.66 -10.79 -19.86
CA LEU A 215 -12.13 -9.55 -19.26
C LEU A 215 -11.51 -8.34 -19.98
N TRP A 216 -10.19 -8.30 -20.09
CA TRP A 216 -9.47 -7.21 -20.74
C TRP A 216 -9.88 -7.04 -22.20
N GLU A 217 -9.98 -8.12 -22.97
CA GLU A 217 -10.40 -8.04 -24.37
C GLU A 217 -11.83 -7.54 -24.52
N GLY A 218 -12.78 -8.13 -23.78
CA GLY A 218 -14.22 -7.86 -23.92
C GLY A 218 -14.67 -6.53 -23.34
N PHE A 219 -14.18 -6.16 -22.16
CA PHE A 219 -14.56 -4.92 -21.48
C PHE A 219 -13.66 -3.74 -21.83
N VAL A 220 -12.38 -3.95 -22.14
CA VAL A 220 -11.44 -2.84 -22.34
C VAL A 220 -11.04 -2.69 -23.79
N MET A 221 -10.46 -3.72 -24.43
CA MET A 221 -9.90 -3.56 -25.78
C MET A 221 -10.97 -3.25 -26.82
N ARG A 222 -12.10 -3.96 -26.79
CA ARG A 222 -13.19 -3.81 -27.76
C ARG A 222 -14.16 -2.66 -27.46
N GLN A 223 -14.09 -2.07 -26.28
CA GLN A 223 -14.95 -0.96 -25.87
C GLN A 223 -14.21 0.38 -26.00
N ASP A 224 -14.96 1.46 -26.20
CA ASP A 224 -14.45 2.81 -26.00
C ASP A 224 -14.22 3.03 -24.50
N ILE A 225 -13.04 3.50 -24.08
CA ILE A 225 -12.73 3.81 -22.67
C ILE A 225 -12.70 5.32 -22.37
N SER A 226 -13.03 6.18 -23.32
CA SER A 226 -13.16 7.63 -23.09
C SER A 226 -14.34 7.96 -22.16
N HIS A 227 -14.22 8.94 -21.27
CA HIS A 227 -15.30 9.24 -20.32
C HIS A 227 -16.34 10.21 -20.94
N PRO A 228 -17.57 9.75 -21.24
CA PRO A 228 -18.66 10.67 -21.59
C PRO A 228 -19.11 11.48 -20.36
N PRO A 229 -19.89 12.56 -20.56
CA PRO A 229 -20.42 13.37 -19.47
C PRO A 229 -21.13 12.54 -18.40
N GLY A 230 -20.76 12.73 -17.14
CA GLY A 230 -21.25 12.00 -15.97
C GLY A 230 -20.34 10.85 -15.54
N TRP A 231 -19.53 10.29 -16.44
CA TRP A 231 -18.63 9.17 -16.15
C TRP A 231 -17.19 9.61 -15.85
N GLU A 232 -16.92 10.92 -15.79
CA GLU A 232 -15.59 11.42 -15.49
C GLU A 232 -15.20 11.16 -14.04
N THR A 233 -14.05 10.51 -13.85
CA THR A 233 -13.54 10.18 -12.50
C THR A 233 -12.89 11.37 -11.81
N GLY A 234 -12.60 12.47 -12.52
CA GLY A 234 -11.84 13.61 -11.98
C GLY A 234 -10.38 13.25 -11.66
N ARG A 235 -9.87 12.18 -12.28
CA ARG A 235 -8.48 11.70 -12.20
C ARG A 235 -7.87 11.68 -13.61
N PRO A 236 -6.55 11.90 -13.75
CA PRO A 236 -5.86 11.68 -15.02
C PRO A 236 -5.85 10.19 -15.37
N SER A 237 -5.72 9.89 -16.67
CA SER A 237 -5.56 8.53 -17.20
C SER A 237 -4.21 7.96 -16.77
N GLU A 238 -4.20 6.84 -16.04
CA GLU A 238 -2.99 6.32 -15.38
C GLU A 238 -2.84 4.79 -15.52
N PRO A 239 -2.00 4.31 -16.46
CA PRO A 239 -1.76 2.88 -16.67
C PRO A 239 -1.24 2.15 -15.43
N ALA A 240 -0.40 2.79 -14.61
CA ALA A 240 0.17 2.13 -13.43
C ALA A 240 -0.92 1.76 -12.40
N PHE A 241 -1.94 2.61 -12.24
CA PHE A 241 -3.08 2.30 -11.37
C PHE A 241 -3.99 1.22 -11.96
N MET A 242 -4.09 1.14 -13.30
CA MET A 242 -4.81 0.04 -13.96
C MET A 242 -4.12 -1.30 -13.68
N ASP A 243 -2.79 -1.36 -13.82
CA ASP A 243 -2.01 -2.56 -13.48
C ASP A 243 -2.17 -2.95 -12.01
N LEU A 244 -2.06 -1.99 -11.08
CA LEU A 244 -2.26 -2.23 -9.65
C LEU A 244 -3.64 -2.81 -9.34
N ASN A 245 -4.68 -2.32 -10.01
CA ASN A 245 -6.03 -2.84 -9.88
C ASN A 245 -6.16 -4.27 -10.42
N LEU A 246 -5.57 -4.57 -11.59
CA LEU A 246 -5.54 -5.93 -12.16
C LEU A 246 -4.77 -6.91 -11.26
N HIS A 247 -3.67 -6.45 -10.64
CA HIS A 247 -2.94 -7.22 -9.64
C HIS A 247 -3.80 -7.50 -8.41
N ALA A 248 -4.50 -6.48 -7.88
CA ALA A 248 -5.34 -6.61 -6.70
C ALA A 248 -6.47 -7.65 -6.86
N VAL A 249 -7.12 -7.70 -8.04
CA VAL A 249 -8.22 -8.65 -8.33
C VAL A 249 -7.74 -10.06 -8.70
N ARG A 250 -6.44 -10.22 -8.97
CA ARG A 250 -5.82 -11.52 -9.27
C ARG A 250 -5.38 -12.24 -8.00
N GLU A 251 -4.84 -11.49 -7.04
CA GLU A 251 -4.31 -12.03 -5.81
C GLU A 251 -5.43 -12.36 -4.82
N ARG A 252 -5.40 -13.57 -4.28
CA ARG A 252 -6.31 -13.97 -3.19
C ARG A 252 -5.78 -13.38 -1.88
N GLY A 253 -6.26 -12.19 -1.55
CA GLY A 253 -6.02 -11.52 -0.27
C GLY A 253 -7.09 -11.82 0.78
N GLU A 254 -6.91 -11.27 1.98
CA GLU A 254 -7.95 -11.17 3.00
C GLU A 254 -8.27 -9.68 3.24
N PRO A 255 -9.44 -9.18 2.80
CA PRO A 255 -10.50 -9.87 2.05
C PRO A 255 -10.13 -10.17 0.58
N SER A 256 -10.85 -11.13 -0.01
CA SER A 256 -10.68 -11.47 -1.43
C SER A 256 -11.20 -10.33 -2.31
N THR A 257 -10.35 -9.81 -3.20
CA THR A 257 -10.71 -8.72 -4.11
C THR A 257 -11.43 -9.28 -5.33
N CYS A 258 -12.51 -8.63 -5.74
CA CYS A 258 -13.25 -8.93 -6.96
C CYS A 258 -13.66 -7.64 -7.69
N ILE A 259 -14.46 -7.78 -8.74
CA ILE A 259 -15.00 -6.68 -9.53
C ILE A 259 -16.52 -6.66 -9.36
N TRP A 260 -17.08 -5.47 -9.19
CA TRP A 260 -18.53 -5.23 -9.18
C TRP A 260 -18.93 -4.40 -10.39
N GLN A 261 -19.87 -4.89 -11.20
CA GLN A 261 -20.47 -4.11 -12.28
C GLN A 261 -21.59 -3.23 -11.71
N TYR A 262 -21.28 -1.94 -11.57
CA TYR A 262 -22.17 -0.93 -11.03
C TYR A 262 -23.26 -0.49 -12.02
N ASP A 263 -22.97 -0.50 -13.33
CA ASP A 263 -23.91 -0.05 -14.35
C ASP A 263 -24.98 -1.12 -14.61
N ALA A 264 -26.18 -0.87 -14.13
CA ALA A 264 -27.33 -1.75 -14.33
C ALA A 264 -27.96 -1.61 -15.72
N GLY A 265 -27.66 -0.52 -16.45
CA GLY A 265 -28.20 -0.23 -17.77
C GLY A 265 -27.35 -0.80 -18.90
N ASP A 266 -26.04 -0.92 -18.67
CA ASP A 266 -25.09 -1.54 -19.61
C ASP A 266 -24.11 -2.44 -18.86
N PRO A 267 -24.35 -3.76 -18.81
CA PRO A 267 -23.50 -4.67 -18.05
C PRO A 267 -22.10 -4.87 -18.67
N MET A 268 -21.88 -4.40 -19.92
CA MET A 268 -20.58 -4.42 -20.60
C MET A 268 -19.82 -3.08 -20.49
N ASN A 269 -20.38 -2.06 -19.82
CA ASN A 269 -19.73 -0.77 -19.65
C ASN A 269 -18.47 -0.89 -18.77
N PRO A 270 -17.26 -0.62 -19.28
CA PRO A 270 -16.03 -0.71 -18.49
C PRO A 270 -15.94 0.30 -17.36
N ARG A 271 -16.66 1.42 -17.45
CA ARG A 271 -16.62 2.51 -16.46
C ARG A 271 -17.40 2.16 -15.21
N GLY A 272 -18.38 1.26 -15.34
CA GLY A 272 -19.15 0.73 -14.23
C GLY A 272 -18.41 -0.36 -13.43
N LEU A 273 -17.26 -0.84 -13.91
CA LEU A 273 -16.47 -1.82 -13.18
C LEU A 273 -15.79 -1.16 -11.98
N LEU A 274 -16.15 -1.60 -10.78
CA LEU A 274 -15.59 -1.13 -9.51
C LEU A 274 -14.78 -2.26 -8.86
N ILE A 275 -13.71 -1.90 -8.15
CA ILE A 275 -13.04 -2.83 -7.23
C ILE A 275 -14.01 -3.10 -6.06
N ALA A 276 -14.09 -4.36 -5.64
CA ALA A 276 -14.98 -4.82 -4.58
C ALA A 276 -14.30 -5.89 -3.71
N TYR A 277 -14.88 -6.17 -2.55
CA TYR A 277 -14.50 -7.30 -1.71
C TYR A 277 -15.59 -8.36 -1.65
N GLU A 278 -15.15 -9.62 -1.66
CA GLU A 278 -15.94 -10.81 -1.30
C GLU A 278 -15.76 -11.07 0.20
N GLU A 279 -16.63 -10.50 1.03
CA GLU A 279 -16.70 -10.79 2.48
C GLU A 279 -17.96 -11.64 2.77
N ASP A 280 -18.77 -11.27 3.76
CA ASP A 280 -20.11 -11.83 3.97
C ASP A 280 -21.07 -11.51 2.81
N GLU A 281 -20.75 -10.45 2.07
CA GLU A 281 -21.45 -9.99 0.88
C GLU A 281 -20.45 -9.34 -0.08
N VAL A 282 -20.86 -9.13 -1.34
CA VAL A 282 -20.01 -8.44 -2.33
C VAL A 282 -20.27 -6.94 -2.23
N LYS A 283 -19.24 -6.18 -1.88
CA LYS A 283 -19.33 -4.73 -1.73
C LYS A 283 -18.23 -4.00 -2.47
N PRO A 284 -18.54 -2.97 -3.27
CA PRO A 284 -17.53 -2.11 -3.84
C PRO A 284 -16.73 -1.40 -2.74
N VAL A 285 -15.49 -1.05 -3.04
CA VAL A 285 -14.60 -0.38 -2.09
C VAL A 285 -14.58 1.14 -2.30
N ALA A 286 -14.49 1.86 -1.20
CA ALA A 286 -14.27 3.30 -1.11
C ALA A 286 -12.98 3.59 -0.33
N SER A 287 -12.58 4.86 -0.26
CA SER A 287 -11.45 5.26 0.59
C SER A 287 -11.73 4.96 2.07
N ASP A 288 -10.80 4.27 2.72
CA ASP A 288 -10.76 4.02 4.15
C ASP A 288 -10.20 5.24 4.93
N LEU A 289 -10.12 5.09 6.26
CA LEU A 289 -9.46 6.02 7.16
C LEU A 289 -8.09 5.45 7.53
N ASP A 290 -7.04 6.02 6.95
CA ASP A 290 -5.66 5.64 7.24
C ASP A 290 -5.24 6.27 8.57
N ALA A 291 -4.89 5.44 9.56
CA ALA A 291 -4.39 5.94 10.83
C ALA A 291 -3.05 6.66 10.61
N PHE A 292 -2.96 7.91 11.06
CA PHE A 292 -1.71 8.67 11.03
C PHE A 292 -0.92 8.44 12.31
N LEU A 293 -1.53 8.71 13.46
CA LEU A 293 -0.99 8.38 14.79
C LEU A 293 -2.10 8.27 15.85
N ILE A 294 -1.77 7.67 16.98
CA ILE A 294 -2.65 7.56 18.16
C ILE A 294 -1.92 8.16 19.34
N GLY A 295 -2.56 9.11 20.02
CA GLY A 295 -2.05 9.66 21.27
C GLY A 295 -2.83 9.16 22.45
N SER A 296 -2.11 8.86 23.53
CA SER A 296 -2.70 8.33 24.74
C SER A 296 -2.04 8.88 25.99
N ARG A 297 -2.71 8.79 27.13
CA ARG A 297 -2.10 8.95 28.46
C ARG A 297 -2.59 7.84 29.37
N GLY A 298 -1.73 7.43 30.30
CA GLY A 298 -2.02 6.35 31.25
C GLY A 298 -2.11 4.99 30.56
N VAL A 299 -1.27 4.72 29.55
CA VAL A 299 -1.12 3.43 28.87
C VAL A 299 0.35 3.04 28.94
N ASP A 300 0.61 1.77 29.23
CA ASP A 300 1.96 1.21 29.19
C ASP A 300 2.21 0.54 27.84
N PHE A 301 3.32 0.88 27.20
CA PHE A 301 3.71 0.35 25.90
C PHE A 301 4.83 -0.67 26.05
N GLU A 302 4.69 -1.80 25.37
CA GLU A 302 5.77 -2.78 25.22
C GLU A 302 6.87 -2.23 24.29
N PRO A 303 8.15 -2.60 24.50
CA PRO A 303 9.23 -2.18 23.61
C PRO A 303 9.01 -2.61 22.16
N LEU A 304 9.50 -1.81 21.21
CA LEU A 304 9.56 -2.22 19.81
C LEU A 304 10.32 -3.54 19.67
N PRO A 305 9.83 -4.47 18.83
CA PRO A 305 10.57 -5.69 18.51
C PRO A 305 11.96 -5.39 17.91
N ASP A 306 12.94 -6.24 18.17
CA ASP A 306 14.34 -6.03 17.77
C ASP A 306 14.50 -5.86 16.25
N ASP A 307 13.74 -6.62 15.46
CA ASP A 307 13.72 -6.52 14.00
C ASP A 307 13.17 -5.17 13.52
N GLN A 308 12.18 -4.60 14.20
CA GLN A 308 11.70 -3.25 13.93
C GLN A 308 12.70 -2.18 14.41
N CYS A 309 13.41 -2.39 15.52
CA CYS A 309 14.51 -1.51 15.91
C CYS A 309 15.62 -1.49 14.84
N GLU A 310 16.00 -2.65 14.29
CA GLU A 310 16.92 -2.73 13.16
C GLU A 310 16.37 -2.04 11.90
N LEU A 311 15.07 -2.18 11.63
CA LEU A 311 14.42 -1.46 10.53
C LEU A 311 14.47 0.07 10.74
N VAL A 312 14.34 0.57 11.97
CA VAL A 312 14.51 1.99 12.28
C VAL A 312 15.96 2.44 12.11
N ARG A 313 16.95 1.62 12.48
CA ARG A 313 18.38 1.90 12.21
C ARG A 313 18.65 1.96 10.70
N TRP A 314 18.09 1.02 9.94
CA TRP A 314 18.12 1.03 8.47
C TRP A 314 17.47 2.29 7.89
N LEU A 315 16.31 2.70 8.43
CA LEU A 315 15.63 3.93 8.04
C LEU A 315 16.51 5.16 8.27
N PHE A 316 17.14 5.30 9.44
CA PHE A 316 18.05 6.43 9.72
C PHE A 316 19.22 6.49 8.74
N LYS A 317 19.87 5.37 8.47
CA LYS A 317 20.99 5.28 7.51
C LYS A 317 20.57 5.79 6.12
N ASN A 318 19.37 5.42 5.68
CA ASN A 318 18.90 5.80 4.35
C ASN A 318 18.36 7.22 4.30
N ILE A 319 17.70 7.72 5.36
CA ILE A 319 17.37 9.14 5.51
C ILE A 319 18.65 9.98 5.41
N GLU A 320 19.70 9.60 6.14
CA GLU A 320 21.00 10.28 6.10
C GLU A 320 21.56 10.32 4.67
N GLY A 321 21.53 9.21 3.94
CA GLY A 321 21.93 9.16 2.53
C GLY A 321 21.12 10.10 1.64
N VAL A 322 19.80 10.20 1.86
CA VAL A 322 18.93 11.14 1.14
C VAL A 322 19.24 12.60 1.51
N LEU A 323 19.51 12.91 2.77
CA LEU A 323 19.87 14.26 3.19
C LEU A 323 21.28 14.69 2.73
N ALA A 324 22.21 13.73 2.63
CA ALA A 324 23.59 13.95 2.20
C ALA A 324 23.74 14.34 0.71
N ASP A 325 22.80 13.94 -0.14
CA ASP A 325 22.83 14.19 -1.58
C ASP A 325 21.58 14.95 -2.04
N PRO A 326 21.50 16.29 -1.89
CA PRO A 326 20.32 17.05 -2.30
C PRO A 326 20.06 16.93 -3.82
N GLN A 327 18.82 16.62 -4.20
CA GLN A 327 18.40 16.41 -5.59
C GLN A 327 17.08 17.18 -5.87
N PRO A 328 16.72 17.46 -7.13
CA PRO A 328 15.48 18.16 -7.49
C PRO A 328 14.21 17.33 -7.29
N ALA A 329 14.32 16.02 -7.04
CA ALA A 329 13.19 15.12 -6.86
C ALA A 329 12.57 15.21 -5.44
N GLY A 330 11.25 14.99 -5.35
CA GLY A 330 10.53 14.91 -4.09
C GLY A 330 10.87 13.66 -3.27
N TRP A 331 10.37 13.60 -2.03
CA TRP A 331 10.73 12.55 -1.06
C TRP A 331 10.45 11.16 -1.61
N THR A 332 9.22 10.92 -2.07
CA THR A 332 8.77 9.59 -2.53
C THR A 332 9.63 9.07 -3.68
N LYS A 333 10.02 9.93 -4.62
CA LYS A 333 10.86 9.54 -5.76
C LYS A 333 12.27 9.17 -5.31
N ARG A 334 12.84 9.96 -4.38
CA ARG A 334 14.18 9.69 -3.84
C ARG A 334 14.18 8.42 -2.98
N TRP A 335 13.12 8.20 -2.21
CA TRP A 335 12.94 7.00 -1.41
C TRP A 335 12.72 5.74 -2.26
N LEU A 336 12.05 5.87 -3.42
CA LEU A 336 11.94 4.77 -4.38
C LEU A 336 13.32 4.27 -4.85
N GLU A 337 14.27 5.17 -5.11
CA GLU A 337 15.62 4.78 -5.50
C GLU A 337 16.38 4.08 -4.37
N VAL A 338 16.15 4.49 -3.11
CA VAL A 338 16.62 3.75 -1.93
C VAL A 338 16.07 2.33 -1.96
N LEU A 339 14.75 2.15 -2.13
CA LEU A 339 14.14 0.83 -2.17
C LEU A 339 14.63 -0.04 -3.33
N LYS A 340 14.83 0.53 -4.52
CA LYS A 340 15.40 -0.19 -5.67
C LYS A 340 16.81 -0.69 -5.36
N LYS A 341 17.65 0.17 -4.76
CA LYS A 341 19.03 -0.17 -4.36
C LYS A 341 19.06 -1.24 -3.28
N GLU A 342 18.33 -1.04 -2.18
CA GLU A 342 18.37 -1.92 -1.01
C GLU A 342 17.70 -3.27 -1.33
N GLY A 343 16.60 -3.29 -2.06
CA GLY A 343 16.00 -4.55 -2.52
C GLY A 343 16.85 -5.29 -3.56
N ALA A 344 17.64 -4.59 -4.39
CA ALA A 344 18.65 -5.25 -5.23
C ALA A 344 19.79 -5.88 -4.41
N ALA A 345 20.04 -5.37 -3.20
CA ALA A 345 20.93 -5.99 -2.22
C ALA A 345 20.24 -7.09 -1.37
N GLY A 346 18.96 -7.39 -1.65
CA GLY A 346 18.19 -8.44 -0.98
C GLY A 346 17.45 -8.00 0.28
N PHE A 347 17.39 -6.70 0.58
CA PHE A 347 16.69 -6.20 1.76
C PHE A 347 15.18 -6.06 1.52
N HIS A 348 14.41 -6.99 2.09
CA HIS A 348 12.95 -7.03 2.05
C HIS A 348 12.42 -7.42 3.43
N PRO A 349 12.10 -6.44 4.30
CA PRO A 349 11.55 -6.76 5.63
C PRO A 349 10.18 -7.42 5.47
N GLU A 350 9.88 -8.36 6.37
CA GLU A 350 8.55 -8.96 6.44
C GLU A 350 7.56 -7.91 6.97
N LEU A 351 6.53 -7.61 6.18
CA LEU A 351 5.49 -6.66 6.58
C LEU A 351 4.42 -7.39 7.39
N PRO A 352 4.20 -7.05 8.67
CA PRO A 352 3.12 -7.67 9.44
C PRO A 352 1.74 -7.34 8.84
N LYS A 353 0.73 -8.18 9.08
CA LYS A 353 -0.63 -8.06 8.50
C LYS A 353 -1.24 -6.66 8.57
N TYR A 354 -1.05 -5.96 9.69
CA TYR A 354 -1.58 -4.60 9.91
C TYR A 354 -0.48 -3.52 9.90
N GLY A 355 0.70 -3.82 9.35
CA GLY A 355 1.87 -2.94 9.40
C GLY A 355 2.68 -3.08 10.68
N PHE A 356 3.73 -2.28 10.78
CA PHE A 356 4.65 -2.24 11.93
C PHE A 356 4.02 -1.55 13.14
N GLY A 357 4.66 -1.71 14.30
CA GLY A 357 4.19 -1.18 15.57
C GLY A 357 4.78 -1.92 16.75
N ASP A 358 4.81 -1.26 17.91
CA ASP A 358 5.04 -1.96 19.17
C ASP A 358 3.91 -2.96 19.47
N PRO A 359 4.15 -4.03 20.24
CA PRO A 359 3.17 -5.08 20.45
C PRO A 359 1.82 -4.58 20.98
N THR A 360 1.85 -3.57 21.86
CA THR A 360 0.64 -2.97 22.45
C THR A 360 -0.15 -2.18 21.41
N SER A 361 0.48 -1.25 20.68
CA SER A 361 -0.15 -0.48 19.61
C SER A 361 -0.66 -1.38 18.48
N TYR A 362 0.11 -2.41 18.12
CA TYR A 362 -0.26 -3.38 17.10
C TYR A 362 -1.54 -4.13 17.48
N ASP A 363 -1.63 -4.69 18.70
CA ASP A 363 -2.82 -5.43 19.14
C ASP A 363 -4.04 -4.50 19.27
N ILE A 364 -3.86 -3.27 19.78
CA ILE A 364 -4.93 -2.26 19.83
C ILE A 364 -5.50 -2.01 18.43
N MET A 365 -4.64 -1.85 17.42
CA MET A 365 -5.07 -1.61 16.04
C MET A 365 -5.65 -2.86 15.37
N ALA A 366 -5.08 -4.04 15.61
CA ALA A 366 -5.63 -5.31 15.10
C ALA A 366 -7.09 -5.51 15.58
N LYS A 367 -7.37 -5.23 16.86
CA LYS A 367 -8.74 -5.28 17.40
C LYS A 367 -9.62 -4.14 16.90
N ALA A 368 -9.06 -2.97 16.60
CA ALA A 368 -9.80 -1.86 15.97
C ALA A 368 -10.26 -2.25 14.56
N VAL A 369 -9.34 -2.76 13.73
CA VAL A 369 -9.61 -3.25 12.37
C VAL A 369 -10.70 -4.32 12.40
N HIS A 370 -10.58 -5.31 13.30
CA HIS A 370 -11.60 -6.35 13.43
C HIS A 370 -12.97 -5.79 13.81
N ARG A 371 -13.04 -4.91 14.82
CA ARG A 371 -14.31 -4.33 15.28
C ARG A 371 -14.96 -3.41 14.26
N LEU A 372 -14.15 -2.71 13.47
CA LEU A 372 -14.59 -1.77 12.43
C LEU A 372 -14.68 -2.45 11.05
N GLY A 373 -14.53 -3.77 10.98
CA GLY A 373 -14.50 -4.54 9.74
C GLY A 373 -15.78 -4.43 8.92
N LEU A 374 -16.95 -4.29 9.56
CA LEU A 374 -18.24 -4.18 8.87
C LEU A 374 -18.34 -2.96 7.95
N SER A 375 -17.74 -1.83 8.33
CA SER A 375 -17.64 -0.64 7.46
C SER A 375 -16.36 -0.67 6.63
N GLY A 376 -15.39 -1.49 7.01
CA GLY A 376 -14.04 -1.48 6.45
C GLY A 376 -13.31 -0.18 6.71
N ALA A 377 -13.77 0.64 7.65
CA ALA A 377 -13.29 2.01 7.79
C ALA A 377 -11.82 2.11 8.22
N VAL A 378 -11.30 1.10 8.90
CA VAL A 378 -9.90 1.01 9.32
C VAL A 378 -9.40 -0.37 8.94
N ARG A 379 -8.38 -0.45 8.10
CA ARG A 379 -7.89 -1.72 7.53
C ARG A 379 -6.42 -2.02 7.84
N HIS A 380 -5.68 -1.07 8.41
CA HIS A 380 -4.28 -1.25 8.80
C HIS A 380 -3.89 -0.36 9.99
N GLY A 381 -2.66 -0.54 10.48
CA GLY A 381 -2.03 0.21 11.56
C GLY A 381 -1.61 1.62 11.15
N ALA A 382 -0.97 2.32 12.08
CA ALA A 382 -0.69 3.75 11.96
C ALA A 382 0.60 4.07 11.19
N GLU A 383 0.55 5.14 10.38
CA GLU A 383 1.67 5.63 9.55
C GLU A 383 2.91 6.04 10.37
N CYS A 384 2.73 6.39 11.65
CA CYS A 384 3.84 6.67 12.56
C CYS A 384 4.83 5.50 12.71
N PHE A 385 4.41 4.27 12.41
CA PHE A 385 5.25 3.08 12.39
C PHE A 385 5.64 2.63 10.98
N ASN A 386 5.25 3.32 9.91
CA ASN A 386 5.62 2.96 8.54
C ASN A 386 7.12 3.26 8.29
N PHE A 387 7.99 2.35 8.74
CA PHE A 387 9.44 2.51 8.68
C PHE A 387 10.05 2.13 7.33
N TYR A 388 9.39 1.25 6.58
CA TYR A 388 9.91 0.74 5.31
C TYR A 388 9.60 1.70 4.15
N PHE A 389 8.40 2.29 4.13
CA PHE A 389 7.96 3.20 3.07
C PHE A 389 7.32 4.47 3.62
N PRO A 390 8.05 5.27 4.43
CA PRO A 390 7.52 6.49 5.04
C PRO A 390 7.06 7.48 3.97
N GLN A 391 5.82 7.93 4.08
CA GLN A 391 5.18 8.76 3.06
C GLN A 391 5.28 10.27 3.36
N GLU A 392 4.93 11.08 2.37
CA GLU A 392 4.73 12.52 2.54
C GLU A 392 3.50 12.82 3.42
N LEU A 393 3.56 13.97 4.10
CA LEU A 393 2.49 14.44 4.99
C LEU A 393 1.37 15.08 4.16
N ASP A 394 0.13 14.83 4.56
CA ASP A 394 -1.04 15.50 4.00
C ASP A 394 -1.12 16.98 4.44
N GLU A 395 -1.89 17.77 3.70
CA GLU A 395 -2.16 19.18 4.03
C GLU A 395 -3.06 19.32 5.28
N GLU A 396 -3.96 18.35 5.48
CA GLU A 396 -4.92 18.30 6.56
C GLU A 396 -5.06 16.89 7.14
N PHE A 397 -5.50 16.80 8.39
CA PHE A 397 -5.68 15.57 9.13
C PHE A 397 -6.99 15.60 9.92
N LEU A 398 -7.67 14.47 10.01
CA LEU A 398 -8.84 14.29 10.86
C LEU A 398 -8.39 13.89 12.27
N VAL A 399 -8.62 14.76 13.25
CA VAL A 399 -8.43 14.43 14.67
C VAL A 399 -9.76 14.02 15.27
N VAL A 400 -9.82 12.87 15.94
CA VAL A 400 -10.98 12.40 16.71
C VAL A 400 -10.61 12.42 18.20
N TRP A 401 -11.33 13.25 18.97
CA TRP A 401 -11.05 13.50 20.39
C TRP A 401 -12.29 14.00 21.13
N GLU A 402 -12.61 13.41 22.29
CA GLU A 402 -13.77 13.82 23.11
C GLU A 402 -13.65 15.24 23.69
N GLY A 403 -12.44 15.80 23.74
CA GLY A 403 -12.19 17.14 24.29
C GLY A 403 -12.59 18.32 23.39
N PHE A 404 -13.04 18.08 22.16
CA PHE A 404 -13.52 19.15 21.29
C PHE A 404 -14.90 19.68 21.73
N PRO A 405 -15.18 20.99 21.57
CA PRO A 405 -16.34 21.64 22.19
C PRO A 405 -17.68 21.36 21.50
N SER A 406 -17.69 21.04 20.20
CA SER A 406 -18.92 20.94 19.39
C SER A 406 -19.22 19.50 18.97
N VAL A 407 -18.34 18.94 18.15
CA VAL A 407 -18.33 17.53 17.75
C VAL A 407 -16.96 16.96 18.09
N PRO A 408 -16.88 15.67 18.48
CA PRO A 408 -15.64 15.07 18.98
C PRO A 408 -14.66 14.71 17.84
N TRP A 409 -14.66 15.50 16.77
CA TRP A 409 -13.71 15.39 15.67
C TRP A 409 -13.57 16.71 14.91
N GLN A 410 -12.38 16.99 14.39
CA GLN A 410 -12.08 18.21 13.64
C GLN A 410 -11.01 17.93 12.59
N TYR A 411 -11.10 18.56 11.42
CA TYR A 411 -10.02 18.60 10.45
C TYR A 411 -9.06 19.73 10.82
N LEU A 412 -7.77 19.41 10.93
CA LEU A 412 -6.69 20.33 11.27
C LEU A 412 -5.69 20.36 10.12
N SER A 413 -5.22 21.55 9.74
CA SER A 413 -4.03 21.65 8.89
C SER A 413 -2.80 21.06 9.59
N GLN A 414 -1.72 20.78 8.85
CA GLN A 414 -0.49 20.28 9.45
C GLN A 414 0.04 21.18 10.60
N SER A 415 -0.02 22.51 10.45
CA SER A 415 0.39 23.44 11.51
C SER A 415 -0.52 23.38 12.73
N GLN A 416 -1.84 23.30 12.51
CA GLN A 416 -2.82 23.15 13.59
C GLN A 416 -2.70 21.80 14.29
N LEU A 417 -2.34 20.73 13.58
CA LEU A 417 -2.07 19.43 14.16
C LEU A 417 -0.85 19.50 15.09
N LYS A 418 0.27 20.11 14.66
CA LYS A 418 1.45 20.30 15.50
C LYS A 418 1.12 21.09 16.78
N GLU A 419 0.37 22.18 16.64
CA GLU A 419 -0.11 22.97 17.79
C GLU A 419 -0.98 22.13 18.74
N PHE A 420 -1.92 21.36 18.18
CA PHE A 420 -2.74 20.43 18.96
C PHE A 420 -1.88 19.43 19.73
N LEU A 421 -0.91 18.78 19.08
CA LEU A 421 -0.01 17.81 19.70
C LEU A 421 0.82 18.45 20.83
N LEU A 422 1.40 19.63 20.59
CA LEU A 422 2.15 20.38 21.60
C LEU A 422 1.29 20.73 22.82
N MET A 423 0.02 21.10 22.62
CA MET A 423 -0.91 21.37 23.72
C MET A 423 -1.30 20.11 24.50
N ARG A 424 -1.19 18.90 23.92
CA ARG A 424 -1.51 17.64 24.59
C ARG A 424 -0.35 17.08 25.41
N VAL A 425 0.90 17.41 25.09
CA VAL A 425 2.06 16.93 25.85
C VAL A 425 1.99 17.34 27.34
N PRO A 426 1.71 18.62 27.71
CA PRO A 426 1.53 19.02 29.10
C PRO A 426 0.33 18.36 29.81
N ASP A 427 -0.68 17.93 29.04
CA ASP A 427 -1.83 17.18 29.56
C ASP A 427 -1.48 15.70 29.87
N GLY A 428 -0.21 15.32 29.70
CA GLY A 428 0.33 14.00 29.98
C GLY A 428 0.19 13.00 28.82
N TYR A 429 -0.16 13.45 27.61
CA TYR A 429 -0.24 12.56 26.46
C TYR A 429 1.14 12.27 25.85
N SER A 430 1.31 11.03 25.41
CA SER A 430 2.40 10.55 24.57
C SER A 430 1.85 9.98 23.26
N PHE A 431 2.67 10.01 22.21
CA PHE A 431 2.34 9.47 20.89
C PHE A 431 3.62 9.17 20.11
N PRO A 432 3.66 8.08 19.32
CA PRO A 432 4.79 7.77 18.45
C PRO A 432 4.82 8.71 17.23
N LEU A 433 6.02 9.03 16.76
CA LEU A 433 6.28 9.89 15.59
C LEU A 433 7.18 9.15 14.60
N ASN A 434 6.86 9.18 13.31
CA ASN A 434 7.72 8.55 12.31
C ASN A 434 9.08 9.28 12.25
N PRO A 435 10.22 8.56 12.27
CA PRO A 435 11.56 9.16 12.11
C PRO A 435 11.72 10.08 10.91
N LYS A 436 11.05 9.78 9.79
CA LYS A 436 11.04 10.65 8.60
C LYS A 436 10.49 12.04 8.94
N TRP A 437 9.41 12.12 9.73
CA TRP A 437 8.82 13.40 10.11
C TRP A 437 9.79 14.24 10.94
N LEU A 438 10.44 13.59 11.91
CA LEU A 438 11.37 14.24 12.83
C LEU A 438 12.60 14.83 12.13
N LEU A 439 13.11 14.12 11.12
CA LEU A 439 14.36 14.45 10.44
C LEU A 439 14.15 15.27 9.16
N CYS A 440 12.98 15.13 8.51
CA CYS A 440 12.76 15.67 7.17
C CYS A 440 11.65 16.72 7.10
N ASP A 441 10.73 16.79 8.06
CA ASP A 441 9.57 17.70 8.00
C ASP A 441 9.65 18.82 9.06
N GLU A 442 9.28 20.04 8.66
CA GLU A 442 9.44 21.23 9.50
C GLU A 442 8.55 21.22 10.76
N GLY A 443 9.15 21.58 11.89
CA GLY A 443 8.48 21.73 13.20
C GLY A 443 8.17 20.44 13.94
N TRP A 444 8.36 19.26 13.34
CA TRP A 444 8.12 17.97 14.02
C TRP A 444 9.18 17.66 15.09
N TRP A 445 10.40 18.17 14.91
CA TRP A 445 11.46 18.09 15.92
C TRP A 445 11.07 18.79 17.23
N ASP A 446 10.33 19.90 17.15
CA ASP A 446 9.89 20.64 18.34
C ASP A 446 8.87 19.82 19.14
N VAL A 447 7.97 19.11 18.45
CA VAL A 447 7.01 18.19 19.07
C VAL A 447 7.75 17.04 19.78
N PHE A 448 8.75 16.46 19.13
CA PHE A 448 9.57 15.40 19.73
C PHE A 448 10.37 15.89 20.94
N THR A 449 10.94 17.09 20.85
CA THR A 449 11.65 17.73 21.96
C THR A 449 10.73 17.92 23.17
N ALA A 450 9.49 18.36 22.94
CA ALA A 450 8.49 18.49 24.00
C ALA A 450 8.15 17.13 24.64
N LEU A 451 8.01 16.06 23.84
CA LEU A 451 7.83 14.71 24.36
C LEU A 451 9.02 14.25 25.21
N GLN A 452 10.26 14.49 24.76
CA GLN A 452 11.47 14.11 25.51
C GLN A 452 11.59 14.83 26.86
N GLN A 453 11.08 16.06 26.95
CA GLN A 453 11.07 16.85 28.18
C GLN A 453 9.90 16.50 29.11
N SER A 454 8.95 15.69 28.66
CA SER A 454 7.78 15.29 29.43
C SER A 454 8.04 14.00 30.21
N GLU A 455 8.00 14.09 31.55
CA GLU A 455 8.12 12.92 32.42
C GLU A 455 7.02 11.87 32.13
N ALA A 456 5.82 12.33 31.73
CA ALA A 456 4.72 11.43 31.38
C ALA A 456 4.95 10.63 30.09
N ALA A 457 5.80 11.13 29.18
CA ALA A 457 6.06 10.47 27.90
C ALA A 457 7.32 9.59 27.90
N LYS A 458 8.15 9.67 28.96
CA LYS A 458 9.46 9.03 29.02
C LYS A 458 9.40 7.51 28.80
N THR A 459 8.52 6.81 29.52
CA THR A 459 8.36 5.35 29.38
C THR A 459 7.91 4.95 27.98
N ALA A 460 6.98 5.69 27.39
CA ALA A 460 6.51 5.43 26.04
C ALA A 460 7.60 5.70 24.98
N LEU A 461 8.38 6.77 25.16
CA LEU A 461 9.54 7.05 24.32
C LEU A 461 10.64 5.99 24.46
N ASP A 462 10.87 5.44 25.66
CA ASP A 462 11.81 4.33 25.85
C ASP A 462 11.36 3.06 25.12
N ALA A 463 10.05 2.82 25.04
CA ALA A 463 9.48 1.70 24.30
C ALA A 463 9.63 1.87 22.77
N TRP A 464 9.33 3.07 22.23
CA TRP A 464 9.36 3.31 20.78
C TRP A 464 10.75 3.69 20.24
N PHE A 465 11.56 4.38 21.04
CA PHE A 465 12.88 4.85 20.65
C PHE A 465 13.84 4.65 21.83
N PRO A 466 14.42 3.45 21.99
CA PRO A 466 15.47 3.22 22.98
C PRO A 466 16.62 4.24 22.87
N GLY A 467 17.40 4.37 23.96
CA GLY A 467 18.41 5.42 24.11
C GLY A 467 19.34 5.57 22.91
N ASP A 468 19.84 4.46 22.37
CA ASP A 468 20.74 4.44 21.20
C ASP A 468 20.06 4.96 19.92
N LEU A 469 18.77 4.67 19.70
CA LEU A 469 18.03 5.21 18.57
C LEU A 469 17.83 6.72 18.69
N ARG A 470 17.59 7.24 19.90
CA ARG A 470 17.45 8.69 20.13
C ARG A 470 18.77 9.41 19.96
N GLU A 471 19.87 8.85 20.44
CA GLU A 471 21.22 9.38 20.21
C GLU A 471 21.54 9.43 18.72
N ARG A 472 21.26 8.35 17.98
CA ARG A 472 21.45 8.30 16.52
C ARG A 472 20.58 9.34 15.81
N MET A 473 19.32 9.46 16.19
CA MET A 473 18.39 10.44 15.62
C MET A 473 18.88 11.88 15.85
N ALA A 474 19.33 12.20 17.07
CA ALA A 474 19.90 13.50 17.40
C ALA A 474 21.18 13.78 16.60
N ALA A 475 22.04 12.78 16.41
CA ALA A 475 23.25 12.89 15.58
C ALA A 475 22.91 13.22 14.11
N VAL A 476 21.93 12.53 13.51
CA VAL A 476 21.46 12.84 12.14
C VAL A 476 20.90 14.26 12.08
N ARG A 477 20.05 14.66 13.04
CA ARG A 477 19.49 16.01 13.09
C ARG A 477 20.57 17.10 13.21
N ALA A 478 21.60 16.86 14.01
CA ALA A 478 22.72 17.78 14.17
C ALA A 478 23.56 17.91 12.89
N ALA A 479 23.78 16.80 12.17
CA ALA A 479 24.48 16.80 10.90
C ALA A 479 23.68 17.47 9.77
N TYR A 480 22.35 17.35 9.80
CA TYR A 480 21.43 17.88 8.80
C TYR A 480 20.36 18.79 9.46
N PRO A 481 20.74 20.01 9.90
CA PRO A 481 19.83 20.89 10.63
C PRO A 481 18.73 21.48 9.74
N ARG A 482 18.97 21.54 8.42
CA ARG A 482 17.95 21.92 7.45
C ARG A 482 17.06 20.73 7.17
N VAL A 483 15.74 20.96 7.17
CA VAL A 483 14.77 19.94 6.78
C VAL A 483 14.90 19.58 5.30
N PHE A 484 14.31 18.46 4.91
CA PHE A 484 14.31 18.03 3.52
C PHE A 484 13.62 19.09 2.66
N ALA A 485 14.31 19.54 1.62
CA ALA A 485 13.76 20.41 0.59
C ALA A 485 14.34 19.99 -0.76
N PRO A 486 13.49 19.66 -1.77
CA PRO A 486 13.97 19.40 -3.11
C PRO A 486 14.75 20.62 -3.64
N GLN A 487 15.88 20.38 -4.33
CA GLN A 487 16.62 21.47 -4.96
C GLN A 487 15.83 22.00 -6.16
N GLN A 488 15.11 23.10 -5.97
CA GLN A 488 14.47 23.80 -7.09
C GLN A 488 15.55 24.56 -7.88
N THR A 489 15.72 24.20 -9.15
CA THR A 489 16.39 25.08 -10.12
C THR A 489 15.33 25.83 -10.89
N ALA A 490 15.58 27.08 -11.27
CA ALA A 490 14.61 27.92 -12.00
C ALA A 490 14.11 27.29 -13.32
N SER A 491 14.79 26.25 -13.82
CA SER A 491 14.52 25.57 -15.07
C SER A 491 13.88 24.19 -14.93
N GLN A 492 13.71 23.62 -13.73
CA GLN A 492 13.13 22.28 -13.56
C GLN A 492 12.14 22.20 -12.40
N PRO A 493 10.87 21.79 -12.65
CA PRO A 493 9.92 21.51 -11.58
C PRO A 493 10.37 20.30 -10.76
N VAL A 494 9.97 20.26 -9.49
CA VAL A 494 10.23 19.12 -8.60
C VAL A 494 9.56 17.87 -9.18
N GLU A 495 10.35 16.84 -9.44
CA GLU A 495 9.82 15.56 -9.91
C GLU A 495 9.24 14.78 -8.73
N ASN A 496 7.91 14.76 -8.63
CA ASN A 496 7.17 14.01 -7.63
C ASN A 496 6.58 12.73 -8.24
N ILE A 497 6.47 11.70 -7.41
CA ILE A 497 5.75 10.46 -7.73
C ILE A 497 4.82 10.13 -6.56
N GLU A 498 3.62 9.65 -6.87
CA GLU A 498 2.69 9.20 -5.83
C GLU A 498 3.19 7.90 -5.17
N PRO A 499 2.99 7.71 -3.86
CA PRO A 499 3.45 6.50 -3.13
C PRO A 499 3.05 5.18 -3.81
N ASP A 500 1.79 5.03 -4.20
CA ASP A 500 1.29 3.82 -4.87
C ASP A 500 1.98 3.57 -6.22
N LYS A 501 2.29 4.63 -6.99
CA LYS A 501 3.03 4.50 -8.25
C LYS A 501 4.48 4.09 -8.00
N ALA A 502 5.10 4.59 -6.94
CA ALA A 502 6.45 4.19 -6.55
C ALA A 502 6.50 2.71 -6.15
N GLU A 503 5.52 2.21 -5.40
CA GLU A 503 5.40 0.77 -5.11
C GLU A 503 5.26 -0.08 -6.39
N TRP A 504 4.46 0.38 -7.36
CA TRP A 504 4.33 -0.27 -8.66
C TRP A 504 5.65 -0.26 -9.45
N GLU A 505 6.32 0.89 -9.52
CA GLU A 505 7.61 1.03 -10.19
C GLU A 505 8.68 0.12 -9.58
N LEU A 506 8.68 -0.02 -8.25
CA LEU A 506 9.57 -0.93 -7.53
C LEU A 506 9.30 -2.38 -7.92
N SER A 507 8.04 -2.79 -7.93
CA SER A 507 7.61 -4.13 -8.33
C SER A 507 8.01 -4.44 -9.77
N ARG A 508 7.77 -3.48 -10.68
CA ARG A 508 8.17 -3.56 -12.08
C ARG A 508 9.68 -3.64 -12.25
N PHE A 509 10.45 -2.86 -11.49
CA PHE A 509 11.90 -2.89 -11.51
C PHE A 509 12.42 -4.30 -11.20
N PHE A 510 11.93 -4.95 -10.14
CA PHE A 510 12.35 -6.31 -9.80
C PHE A 510 11.89 -7.36 -10.82
N ALA A 511 10.68 -7.22 -11.37
CA ALA A 511 10.22 -8.09 -12.45
C ALA A 511 11.15 -8.02 -13.67
N LEU A 512 11.57 -6.81 -14.06
CA LEU A 512 12.51 -6.59 -15.16
C LEU A 512 13.91 -7.13 -14.84
N GLN A 513 14.41 -6.99 -13.61
CA GLN A 513 15.70 -7.58 -13.22
C GLN A 513 15.67 -9.10 -13.36
N ARG A 514 14.61 -9.76 -12.86
CA ARG A 514 14.43 -11.22 -13.01
C ARG A 514 14.34 -11.62 -14.49
N ALA A 515 13.61 -10.87 -15.31
CA ALA A 515 13.51 -11.13 -16.75
C ALA A 515 14.86 -10.98 -17.45
N LYS A 516 15.65 -9.94 -17.14
CA LYS A 516 17.00 -9.74 -17.68
C LYS A 516 17.93 -10.90 -17.34
N VAL A 517 17.88 -11.42 -16.10
CA VAL A 517 18.66 -12.60 -15.70
C VAL A 517 18.27 -13.83 -16.52
N LYS A 518 16.96 -14.10 -16.68
CA LYS A 518 16.46 -15.21 -17.49
C LYS A 518 16.87 -15.10 -18.96
N LEU A 519 16.75 -13.92 -19.57
CA LEU A 519 17.15 -13.68 -20.96
C LEU A 519 18.65 -13.86 -21.17
N ARG A 520 19.49 -13.39 -20.23
CA ARG A 520 20.94 -13.62 -20.28
C ARG A 520 21.27 -15.11 -20.19
N ALA A 521 20.59 -15.87 -19.34
CA ALA A 521 20.77 -17.31 -19.25
C ALA A 521 20.40 -18.01 -20.57
N LEU A 522 19.24 -17.68 -21.16
CA LEU A 522 18.82 -18.20 -22.46
C LEU A 522 19.80 -17.84 -23.58
N HIS A 523 20.29 -16.61 -23.60
CA HIS A 523 21.29 -16.16 -24.58
C HIS A 523 22.59 -16.97 -24.47
N ARG A 524 23.10 -17.18 -23.25
CA ARG A 524 24.28 -18.04 -23.00
C ARG A 524 24.04 -19.49 -23.44
N MET A 525 22.86 -20.05 -23.16
CA MET A 525 22.50 -21.39 -23.62
C MET A 525 22.47 -21.48 -25.15
N ARG A 526 21.92 -20.47 -25.83
CA ARG A 526 21.89 -20.40 -27.30
C ARG A 526 23.30 -20.28 -27.88
N GLN A 527 24.16 -19.43 -27.30
CA GLN A 527 25.57 -19.33 -27.70
C GLN A 527 26.30 -20.67 -27.56
N ALA A 528 26.07 -21.38 -26.44
CA ALA A 528 26.67 -22.70 -26.21
C ALA A 528 26.14 -23.81 -27.14
N ALA A 529 24.90 -23.68 -27.62
CA ALA A 529 24.26 -24.63 -28.54
C ALA A 529 24.61 -24.36 -30.02
N ASP A 530 25.12 -23.18 -30.36
CA ASP A 530 25.55 -22.84 -31.72
C ASP A 530 26.91 -23.49 -32.02
N PRO A 531 27.00 -24.49 -32.92
CA PRO A 531 28.27 -25.13 -33.26
C PRO A 531 29.27 -24.17 -33.91
N SER A 532 28.81 -23.07 -34.51
CA SER A 532 29.62 -22.08 -35.21
C SER A 532 30.32 -21.08 -34.28
N SER A 533 29.90 -21.00 -33.01
CA SER A 533 30.51 -20.13 -31.99
C SER A 533 31.78 -20.74 -31.36
N ARG A 534 32.07 -22.02 -31.64
CA ARG A 534 33.34 -22.67 -31.29
C ARG A 534 34.45 -22.18 -32.20
N GLN A 535 35.02 -21.00 -31.91
CA GLN A 535 36.36 -20.71 -32.44
C GLN A 535 37.34 -21.76 -31.92
N PRO A 536 38.19 -22.36 -32.78
CA PRO A 536 39.26 -23.24 -32.31
C PRO A 536 40.16 -22.44 -31.39
N ARG A 537 40.42 -22.95 -30.17
CA ARG A 537 41.48 -22.40 -29.32
C ARG A 537 42.77 -22.37 -30.15
N PRO A 538 43.53 -21.26 -30.15
CA PRO A 538 44.85 -21.27 -30.75
C PRO A 538 45.65 -22.34 -30.03
N THR A 539 46.14 -23.32 -30.79
CA THR A 539 47.17 -24.25 -30.33
C THR A 539 48.37 -23.41 -29.91
N GLN A 540 48.65 -23.41 -28.60
CA GLN A 540 49.91 -22.91 -28.06
C GLN A 540 51.06 -23.69 -28.70
N ALA A 541 51.76 -23.04 -29.61
CA ALA A 541 53.13 -23.38 -29.97
C ALA A 541 53.95 -22.11 -29.74
N ASP A 542 55.02 -22.28 -28.94
CA ASP A 542 56.13 -21.36 -28.71
C ASP A 542 55.82 -20.03 -28.01
N GLU A 543 55.71 -20.08 -26.67
CA GLU A 543 56.31 -19.04 -25.82
C GLU A 543 57.12 -19.71 -24.70
N ALA A 544 58.41 -19.38 -24.68
CA ALA A 544 59.44 -19.89 -23.79
C ALA A 544 59.16 -19.55 -22.33
N GLU A 545 59.49 -20.48 -21.44
CA GLU A 545 59.52 -20.27 -19.98
C GLU A 545 60.43 -19.10 -19.60
N PRO A 546 59.94 -18.11 -18.84
CA PRO A 546 60.78 -17.33 -17.95
C PRO A 546 60.76 -17.94 -16.55
N GLU A 547 61.96 -18.08 -15.99
CA GLU A 547 62.29 -18.58 -14.65
C GLU A 547 61.37 -18.06 -13.53
N ALA A 548 61.06 -18.96 -12.60
CA ALA A 548 60.32 -18.67 -11.38
C ALA A 548 61.08 -17.70 -10.46
N PRO A 549 60.44 -16.63 -9.95
CA PRO A 549 61.02 -15.86 -8.86
C PRO A 549 60.93 -16.64 -7.55
N ALA A 550 62.07 -16.71 -6.86
CA ALA A 550 62.27 -17.34 -5.57
C ALA A 550 61.29 -16.85 -4.49
N ALA A 551 60.86 -17.78 -3.64
CA ALA A 551 60.05 -17.52 -2.45
C ALA A 551 60.79 -16.59 -1.47
N PRO A 552 60.10 -15.60 -0.85
CA PRO A 552 60.71 -14.82 0.22
C PRO A 552 60.82 -15.64 1.50
N GLU A 553 62.03 -15.62 2.07
CA GLU A 553 62.41 -16.21 3.36
C GLU A 553 61.58 -15.65 4.51
N ALA A 554 61.21 -16.53 5.45
CA ALA A 554 60.61 -16.19 6.72
C ALA A 554 61.65 -15.56 7.67
N PRO A 555 61.31 -14.53 8.46
CA PRO A 555 62.15 -14.09 9.56
C PRO A 555 61.94 -14.94 10.82
N PRO A 556 62.96 -15.06 11.69
CA PRO A 556 62.98 -16.01 12.80
C PRO A 556 62.28 -15.50 14.07
N ASP A 557 61.82 -16.45 14.87
CA ASP A 557 61.33 -16.28 16.24
C ASP A 557 62.33 -15.60 17.18
N ALA A 558 61.83 -14.74 18.08
CA ALA A 558 62.41 -14.54 19.41
C ALA A 558 61.39 -13.97 20.43
N ALA A 559 60.86 -14.88 21.25
CA ALA A 559 60.84 -14.84 22.71
C ALA A 559 59.99 -13.81 23.51
N THR A 560 59.04 -14.39 24.26
CA THR A 560 58.77 -14.25 25.71
C THR A 560 58.13 -12.98 26.29
N GLY A 561 56.97 -13.16 26.94
CA GLY A 561 56.39 -12.20 27.88
C GLY A 561 54.95 -12.51 28.29
N SER A 562 54.70 -13.65 28.95
CA SER A 562 53.39 -13.99 29.52
C SER A 562 53.25 -13.53 30.98
N SER A 563 52.25 -12.69 31.27
CA SER A 563 51.67 -12.49 32.61
C SER A 563 50.14 -12.54 32.51
N PRO A 564 49.43 -13.19 33.46
CA PRO A 564 48.01 -13.54 33.31
C PRO A 564 47.05 -12.45 33.83
N PRO A 565 45.77 -12.43 33.40
CA PRO A 565 44.76 -11.54 33.95
C PRO A 565 44.11 -12.12 35.21
N ALA A 566 43.88 -11.24 36.18
CA ALA A 566 43.17 -11.50 37.43
C ALA A 566 41.65 -11.56 37.19
N THR A 567 41.02 -12.55 37.83
CA THR A 567 39.56 -12.68 38.05
C THR A 567 39.07 -11.64 39.08
N PRO A 568 37.84 -11.09 38.93
CA PRO A 568 37.22 -10.30 39.99
C PRO A 568 36.38 -11.19 40.94
N GLU A 569 36.67 -11.05 42.24
CA GLU A 569 35.86 -11.55 43.35
C GLU A 569 34.62 -10.67 43.59
N VAL A 570 33.54 -11.33 43.98
CA VAL A 570 32.30 -10.77 44.54
C VAL A 570 32.50 -10.55 46.05
N PRO A 571 32.00 -9.44 46.64
CA PRO A 571 31.75 -9.38 48.08
C PRO A 571 30.25 -9.16 48.42
N PRO A 572 29.86 -9.42 49.68
CA PRO A 572 28.48 -9.60 50.13
C PRO A 572 27.64 -8.33 50.25
#